data_AF-A0A318PQ41-F1
#
_entry.id   AF-A0A318PQ41-F1
#
_cell.length_a   1.000
_cell.length_b   1.000
_cell.length_c   1.000
_cell.angle_alpha   90.00
_cell.angle_beta   90.00
_cell.angle_gamma   90.00
#
_symmetry.space_group_name_H-M   'P 1'
#
loop_
_entity.id
_entity.type
_entity.pdbx_description
1 polymer ?
#
loop_
_entity_poly.entity_id
_entity_poly.type
_entity_poly.pdbx_seq_one_letter_code
_entity_poly.pdbx_strand_id
1 'polypeptide(L)' 'MKPSRKPRQPATDVTVWERAAAHYRRIAGRDRRPGVRIWASDRAAECAANMRRAQREAA' A
#
# COMPACT_ATOMS: atom_id res chain seq x y z
N MET A 1 23.05 -18.29 3.29
CA MET A 1 22.80 -16.87 2.94
C MET A 1 21.97 -16.24 4.06
N LYS A 2 22.54 -15.41 4.94
CA LYS A 2 21.77 -14.74 6.00
C LYS A 2 20.99 -13.58 5.35
N PRO A 3 19.68 -13.41 5.61
CA PRO A 3 18.94 -12.28 5.07
C PRO A 3 19.51 -11.01 5.70
N SER A 4 20.18 -10.18 4.89
CA SER A 4 20.59 -8.84 5.30
C SER A 4 19.33 -8.05 5.60
N ARG A 5 18.99 -7.92 6.89
CA ARG A 5 17.88 -7.09 7.35
C ARG A 5 18.34 -5.65 7.19
N LYS A 6 18.11 -5.05 6.02
CA LYS A 6 18.21 -3.60 5.85
C LYS A 6 17.43 -2.94 7.00
N PRO A 7 17.95 -1.85 7.61
CA PRO A 7 17.22 -1.11 8.62
C PRO A 7 15.83 -0.78 8.07
N ARG A 8 14.78 -1.20 8.78
CA ARG A 8 13.42 -0.81 8.42
C ARG A 8 13.35 0.70 8.59
N GLN A 9 13.12 1.43 7.50
CA GLN A 9 12.80 2.85 7.60
C GLN A 9 11.61 3.02 8.56
N PRO A 10 11.63 4.08 9.40
CA PRO A 10 10.56 4.34 10.34
C PRO A 10 9.22 4.43 9.60
N ALA A 11 8.19 3.85 10.20
CA ALA A 11 6.85 3.91 9.64
C ALA A 11 6.29 5.32 9.85
N THR A 12 6.22 6.10 8.78
CA THR A 12 5.40 7.31 8.70
C THR A 12 4.05 6.97 8.10
N ASP A 13 3.02 7.79 8.33
CA ASP A 13 1.70 7.61 7.72
C ASP A 13 1.81 7.49 6.20
N VAL A 14 2.66 8.31 5.57
CA VAL A 14 2.95 8.21 4.13
C VAL A 14 3.43 6.82 3.75
N THR A 15 4.44 6.28 4.44
CA THR A 15 5.01 4.95 4.13
C THR A 15 4.04 3.80 4.45
N VAL A 16 3.14 3.98 5.43
CA VAL A 16 2.11 2.99 5.77
C VAL A 16 1.08 2.93 4.64
N TRP A 17 0.57 4.08 4.22
CA TRP A 17 -0.41 4.15 3.12
C TRP A 17 0.17 3.70 1.78
N GLU A 18 1.44 4.02 1.50
CA GLU A 18 2.15 3.52 0.32
C GLU A 18 2.23 1.98 0.32
N ARG A 19 2.67 1.38 1.43
CA ARG A 19 2.77 -0.08 1.55
C ARG A 19 1.40 -0.75 1.44
N ALA A 20 0.37 -0.16 2.04
CA ALA A 20 -1.00 -0.66 1.96
C ALA A 20 -1.52 -0.62 0.52
N ALA A 21 -1.33 0.50 -0.20
CA ALA A 21 -1.73 0.62 -1.60
C ALA A 21 -1.04 -0.43 -2.48
N ALA A 22 0.27 -0.63 -2.31
CA ALA A 22 1.03 -1.65 -3.02
C ALA A 22 0.55 -3.08 -2.71
N HIS A 23 0.19 -3.35 -1.45
CA HIS A 23 -0.36 -4.64 -1.04
C HIS A 23 -1.67 -4.96 -1.76
N TYR A 24 -2.62 -4.02 -1.75
CA TYR A 24 -3.92 -4.24 -2.39
C TYR A 24 -3.81 -4.32 -3.93
N ARG A 25 -2.92 -3.57 -4.58
CA ARG A 25 -2.62 -3.76 -6.02
C ARG A 25 -2.12 -5.17 -6.32
N ARG A 26 -1.29 -5.74 -5.44
CA ARG A 26 -0.81 -7.12 -5.58
C ARG A 26 -1.94 -8.13 -5.46
N ILE A 27 -2.90 -7.91 -4.56
CA ILE A 27 -4.10 -8.76 -4.46
C ILE A 27 -4.92 -8.65 -5.74
N ALA A 28 -5.22 -7.43 -6.21
CA ALA A 28 -6.00 -7.18 -7.41
C ALA A 28 -5.40 -7.80 -8.68
N GLY A 29 -4.06 -7.89 -8.76
CA GLY A 29 -3.35 -8.52 -9.87
C GLY A 29 -3.19 -10.05 -9.77
N ARG A 30 -3.41 -10.65 -8.59
CA ARG A 30 -3.22 -12.10 -8.38
C ARG A 30 -4.52 -12.88 -8.20
N ASP A 31 -5.54 -12.26 -7.63
CA ASP A 31 -6.81 -12.94 -7.39
C ASP A 31 -7.60 -13.11 -8.68
N ARG A 32 -8.20 -14.29 -8.87
CA ARG A 32 -9.00 -14.62 -10.06
C ARG A 32 -10.46 -14.23 -9.93
N ARG A 33 -10.96 -13.99 -8.70
CA ARG A 33 -12.36 -13.68 -8.44
C ARG A 33 -12.62 -12.21 -8.78
N PRO A 34 -13.55 -11.89 -9.71
CA PRO A 34 -13.80 -10.52 -10.14
C PRO A 34 -14.13 -9.57 -8.99
N GLY A 35 -14.98 -9.99 -8.05
CA GLY A 35 -15.34 -9.17 -6.88
C GLY A 35 -14.15 -8.81 -5.99
N VAL A 36 -13.20 -9.73 -5.81
CA VAL A 36 -11.98 -9.47 -5.02
C VAL A 36 -11.04 -8.51 -5.74
N ARG A 37 -10.95 -8.60 -7.08
CA ARG A 37 -10.14 -7.67 -7.87
C ARG A 37 -10.66 -6.25 -7.79
N ILE A 38 -11.98 -6.07 -7.89
CA ILE A 38 -12.63 -4.75 -7.78
C ILE A 38 -12.41 -4.19 -6.37
N TRP A 39 -12.80 -4.94 -5.35
CA TRP A 39 -12.62 -4.55 -3.96
C TRP A 39 -11.16 -4.17 -3.63
N ALA A 40 -10.19 -4.97 -4.06
CA ALA A 40 -8.77 -4.68 -3.81
C ALA A 40 -8.29 -3.46 -4.61
N SER A 41 -8.81 -3.23 -5.82
CA SER A 41 -8.49 -2.02 -6.59
C SER A 41 -9.01 -0.76 -5.89
N ASP A 42 -10.24 -0.81 -5.36
CA ASP A 42 -10.84 0.29 -4.61
C ASP A 42 -10.02 0.59 -3.33
N ARG A 43 -9.66 -0.46 -2.58
CA ARG A 43 -8.78 -0.31 -1.40
C ARG A 43 -7.42 0.27 -1.74
N ALA A 44 -6.83 -0.11 -2.88
CA ALA A 44 -5.58 0.47 -3.34
C ALA A 44 -5.72 1.97 -3.66
N ALA A 45 -6.85 2.39 -4.24
CA ALA A 45 -7.15 3.78 -4.55
C ALA A 45 -7.36 4.61 -3.27
N GLU A 46 -8.10 4.10 -2.30
CA GLU A 46 -8.30 4.72 -0.98
C GLU A 46 -6.96 4.93 -0.27
N CYS A 47 -6.11 3.90 -0.20
CA CYS A 47 -4.79 4.02 0.42
C CYS A 47 -3.93 5.06 -0.30
N ALA A 48 -3.97 5.11 -1.63
CA ALA A 48 -3.24 6.13 -2.39
C ALA A 48 -3.76 7.55 -2.11
N ALA A 49 -5.07 7.72 -1.89
CA ALA A 49 -5.65 9.00 -1.48
C ALA A 49 -5.20 9.42 -0.08
N ASN A 50 -5.20 8.49 0.88
CA ASN A 50 -4.70 8.73 2.24
C ASN A 50 -3.20 9.05 2.25
N MET A 51 -2.40 8.39 1.42
CA MET A 51 -0.98 8.72 1.24
C MET A 51 -0.81 10.16 0.78
N ARG A 52 -1.56 10.61 -0.23
CA ARG A 52 -1.52 12.00 -0.71
C ARG A 52 -1.96 13.00 0.38
N ARG A 53 -2.93 12.62 1.22
CA ARG A 53 -3.36 13.43 2.36
C ARG A 53 -2.23 13.55 3.40
N ALA A 54 -1.64 12.44 3.80
CA ALA A 54 -0.51 12.41 4.73
C ALA A 54 0.71 13.18 4.21
N GLN A 55 0.97 13.14 2.89
CA GLN A 55 2.03 13.94 2.28
C GLN A 55 1.79 15.44 2.41
N ARG A 56 0.53 15.89 2.29
CA ARG A 56 0.18 17.31 2.47
C ARG A 56 0.24 17.75 3.93
N GLU A 57 -0.07 16.86 4.86
CA GLU A 57 0.00 17.14 6.30
C GLU A 57 1.44 17.16 6.83
N ALA A 58 2.37 16.50 6.12
CA ALA A 58 3.79 16.45 6.46
C ALA A 58 4.64 17.54 5.76
N ALA A 59 4.05 18.33 4.85
CA ALA A 59 4.70 19.41 4.11
C ALA A 59 4.44 20.75 4.77
#